data_AF-A0A8T4LIT5-F1
#
_entry.id   AF-A0A8T4LIT5-F1
#
_cell.length_a   1.000
_cell.length_b   1.000
_cell.length_c   1.000
_cell.angle_alpha   90.00
_cell.angle_beta   90.00
_cell.angle_gamma   90.00
#
_symmetry.space_group_name_H-M   'P 1'
#
loop_
_entity.id
_entity.type
_entity.pdbx_description
1 polymer ?
#
loop_
_entity_poly.entity_id
_entity_poly.type
_entity_poly.pdbx_seq_one_letter_code
_entity_poly.pdbx_strand_id
1 'polypeptide(L)'
;MDWRSHAIIGTLLAALALYLMNVKFESIIFLSIFAGFSALLPDIDHKMSKIRSIADKSFVLFALVYSYNSCSNCQLLEIGKTAILLIGIYFLIITFLRPRHRGITHSLFFVVIYGAILYLLFNFNLAIAGIIGYASHLIADKEIKLI
;
A
#
# COMPACT_ATOMS: atom_id res chain seq x y z
N MET A 1 -15.30 -1.84 -6.54
CA MET A 1 -14.27 -2.89 -6.65
C MET A 1 -14.40 -3.86 -5.49
N ASP A 2 -14.41 -5.16 -5.75
CA ASP A 2 -14.36 -6.17 -4.68
C ASP A 2 -12.91 -6.37 -4.23
N TRP A 3 -12.50 -5.62 -3.22
CA TRP A 3 -11.15 -5.68 -2.64
C TRP A 3 -10.78 -7.09 -2.16
N ARG A 4 -11.76 -7.92 -1.77
CA ARG A 4 -11.49 -9.29 -1.30
C ARG A 4 -10.99 -10.14 -2.44
N SER A 5 -11.67 -10.09 -3.58
CA SER A 5 -11.27 -10.81 -4.78
C SER A 5 -9.87 -10.42 -5.22
N HIS A 6 -9.55 -9.12 -5.24
CA HIS A 6 -8.22 -8.63 -5.64
C HIS A 6 -7.12 -9.09 -4.69
N ALA A 7 -7.33 -8.98 -3.37
CA ALA A 7 -6.36 -9.45 -2.38
C ALA A 7 -6.15 -10.97 -2.45
N ILE A 8 -7.21 -11.75 -2.63
CA ILE A 8 -7.13 -13.22 -2.74
C ILE A 8 -6.37 -13.61 -4.01
N ILE A 9 -6.72 -13.03 -5.16
CA ILE A 9 -6.06 -13.31 -6.44
C ILE A 9 -4.57 -12.97 -6.35
N GLY A 10 -4.22 -11.78 -5.83
CA GLY A 10 -2.82 -11.38 -5.67
C GLY A 10 -2.04 -12.31 -4.74
N THR A 11 -2.65 -12.72 -3.63
CA THR A 11 -2.05 -13.67 -2.67
C THR A 11 -1.78 -15.03 -3.32
N LEU A 12 -2.78 -15.59 -4.01
CA LEU A 12 -2.67 -16.92 -4.62
C LEU A 12 -1.67 -16.94 -5.79
N LEU A 13 -1.69 -15.91 -6.64
CA LEU A 13 -0.75 -15.80 -7.76
C LEU A 13 0.70 -15.64 -7.28
N ALA A 14 0.92 -14.84 -6.23
CA ALA A 14 2.25 -14.70 -5.64
C ALA A 14 2.71 -16.01 -4.98
N ALA A 15 1.84 -16.70 -4.24
CA ALA A 15 2.17 -17.98 -3.64
C ALA A 15 2.60 -19.01 -4.69
N LEU A 16 1.84 -19.12 -5.79
CA LEU A 16 2.16 -20.01 -6.89
C LEU A 16 3.49 -19.65 -7.55
N ALA A 17 3.70 -18.37 -7.88
CA ALA A 17 4.93 -17.93 -8.52
C ALA A 17 6.16 -18.15 -7.65
N LEU A 18 6.09 -17.80 -6.35
CA LEU A 18 7.20 -17.98 -5.41
C LEU A 18 7.50 -19.46 -5.16
N TYR A 19 6.48 -20.32 -5.15
CA TYR A 19 6.65 -21.77 -5.10
C TYR A 19 7.40 -22.29 -6.34
N LEU A 20 7.00 -21.86 -7.54
CA LEU A 20 7.68 -22.23 -8.79
C LEU A 20 9.12 -21.71 -8.86
N MET A 21 9.42 -20.62 -8.17
CA MET A 21 10.77 -20.06 -8.03
C MET A 21 11.63 -20.74 -6.94
N ASN A 22 11.13 -21.78 -6.28
CA ASN A 22 11.81 -22.47 -5.18
C ASN A 22 12.17 -21.55 -4.00
N VAL A 23 11.35 -20.53 -3.73
CA VAL A 23 11.49 -19.69 -2.53
C VAL A 23 11.18 -20.54 -1.29
N LYS A 24 11.91 -20.32 -0.19
CA LYS A 24 11.67 -21.05 1.08
C LYS A 24 10.21 -20.93 1.51
N PHE A 25 9.61 -22.05 1.92
CA PHE A 25 8.21 -22.13 2.30
C PHE A 25 7.79 -21.08 3.34
N GLU A 26 8.63 -20.85 4.36
CA GLU A 26 8.41 -19.82 5.39
C GLU A 26 8.26 -18.42 4.79
N SER A 27 9.08 -18.10 3.79
CA SER A 27 9.03 -16.81 3.09
C SER A 27 7.82 -16.71 2.17
N ILE A 28 7.36 -17.82 1.56
CA ILE A 28 6.18 -17.83 0.68
C ILE A 28 4.96 -17.29 1.42
N ILE A 29 4.72 -17.73 2.66
CA ILE A 29 3.54 -17.30 3.43
C ILE A 29 3.55 -15.77 3.61
N PHE A 30 4.66 -15.24 4.13
CA PHE A 30 4.80 -13.80 4.38
C PHE A 30 4.69 -12.97 3.09
N LEU A 31 5.40 -13.38 2.04
CA LEU A 31 5.44 -12.67 0.77
C LEU A 31 4.10 -12.71 0.03
N SER A 32 3.34 -13.81 0.16
CA SER A 32 2.01 -13.92 -0.44
C SER A 32 1.01 -13.01 0.25
N ILE A 33 1.05 -12.89 1.58
CA ILE A 33 0.24 -11.92 2.33
C ILE A 33 0.59 -10.50 1.88
N PHE A 34 1.89 -10.19 1.76
CA PHE A 34 2.36 -8.91 1.25
C PHE A 34 1.85 -8.62 -0.17
N ALA A 35 1.82 -9.62 -1.05
CA ALA A 35 1.26 -9.48 -2.39
C ALA A 35 -0.24 -9.18 -2.36
N GLY A 36 -1.01 -9.78 -1.45
CA GLY A 36 -2.42 -9.45 -1.24
C GLY A 36 -2.65 -7.99 -0.87
N PHE A 37 -1.80 -7.41 0.00
CA PHE A 37 -1.83 -5.98 0.29
C PHE A 37 -1.41 -5.13 -0.93
N SER A 38 -0.38 -5.58 -1.64
CA SER A 38 0.12 -4.91 -2.85
C SER A 38 -0.93 -4.85 -3.96
N ALA A 39 -1.79 -5.87 -4.06
CA ALA A 39 -2.92 -5.92 -4.97
C ALA A 39 -4.02 -4.90 -4.63
N LEU A 40 -4.00 -4.28 -3.45
CA LEU A 40 -4.94 -3.20 -3.12
C LEU A 40 -4.35 -1.82 -3.36
N LEU A 41 -3.03 -1.73 -3.54
CA LEU A 41 -2.29 -0.46 -3.65
C LEU A 41 -2.72 0.44 -4.83
N PRO A 42 -3.08 -0.07 -6.03
CA PRO A 42 -3.52 0.78 -7.13
C PRO A 42 -4.71 1.67 -6.76
N ASP A 43 -5.57 1.13 -5.89
CA ASP A 43 -6.86 1.67 -5.47
C ASP A 43 -6.75 2.69 -4.33
N ILE A 44 -5.54 3.04 -3.89
CA ILE A 44 -5.32 4.02 -2.80
C ILE A 44 -5.83 5.42 -3.14
N ASP A 45 -5.99 5.70 -4.43
CA ASP A 45 -6.57 6.92 -4.96
C ASP A 45 -8.10 7.02 -4.75
N HIS A 46 -8.79 5.88 -4.60
CA HIS A 46 -10.23 5.82 -4.49
C HIS A 46 -10.75 6.15 -3.08
N LYS A 47 -11.75 7.04 -2.98
CA LYS A 47 -12.32 7.51 -1.69
C LYS A 47 -12.87 6.37 -0.82
N MET A 48 -13.41 5.33 -1.45
CA MET A 48 -14.11 4.25 -0.77
C MET A 48 -13.31 2.94 -0.76
N SER A 49 -12.05 2.94 -1.19
CA SER A 49 -11.25 1.71 -1.16
C SER A 49 -10.86 1.32 0.27
N LYS A 50 -10.71 0.01 0.50
CA LYS A 50 -10.29 -0.49 1.81
C LYS A 50 -8.86 -0.10 2.17
N ILE A 51 -7.95 -0.12 1.18
CA ILE A 51 -6.56 0.30 1.42
C ILE A 51 -6.51 1.74 1.89
N ARG A 52 -7.40 2.59 1.35
CA ARG A 52 -7.46 3.99 1.72
C ARG A 52 -7.96 4.18 3.15
N SER A 53 -9.02 3.47 3.51
CA SER A 53 -9.52 3.48 4.89
C SER A 53 -8.49 2.96 5.90
N ILE A 54 -7.69 1.96 5.52
CA ILE A 54 -6.59 1.47 6.35
C ILE A 54 -5.52 2.57 6.49
N ALA A 55 -5.09 3.17 5.39
CA ALA A 55 -4.09 4.24 5.40
C ALA A 55 -4.52 5.43 6.26
N ASP A 56 -5.77 5.91 6.13
CA ASP A 56 -6.30 7.02 6.92
C ASP A 56 -6.26 6.69 8.43
N LYS A 57 -6.69 5.48 8.83
CA LYS A 57 -6.68 5.03 10.24
C LYS A 57 -5.27 4.82 10.78
N SER A 58 -4.39 4.21 10.00
CA SER A 58 -2.98 4.01 10.34
C SER A 58 -2.26 5.34 10.51
N PHE A 59 -2.60 6.35 9.70
CA PHE A 59 -2.00 7.68 9.83
C PHE A 59 -2.42 8.40 11.12
N VAL A 60 -3.67 8.25 11.56
CA VAL A 60 -4.12 8.78 12.86
C VAL A 60 -3.33 8.16 14.01
N LEU A 61 -3.15 6.84 13.99
CA LEU A 61 -2.34 6.15 15.01
C LEU A 61 -0.87 6.61 14.96
N PHE A 62 -0.30 6.72 13.75
CA PHE A 62 1.04 7.22 13.56
C PHE A 62 1.20 8.65 14.11
N ALA A 63 0.27 9.55 13.83
CA ALA A 63 0.32 10.93 14.31
C ALA A 63 0.29 10.99 15.84
N LEU A 64 -0.52 10.15 16.49
CA LEU A 64 -0.57 10.07 17.95
C LEU A 64 0.74 9.54 18.55
N VAL A 65 1.26 8.43 18.02
CA VAL A 65 2.51 7.82 18.48
C VAL A 65 3.68 8.77 18.26
N TYR A 66 3.77 9.39 17.08
CA TYR A 66 4.81 10.37 16.77
C TYR A 66 4.75 11.56 17.73
N SER A 67 3.55 12.12 17.95
CA SER A 67 3.37 13.27 18.84
C SER A 67 3.75 12.96 20.29
N TYR A 68 3.45 11.74 20.75
CA TYR A 68 3.88 11.26 22.07
C TYR A 68 5.40 11.11 22.18
N ASN A 69 6.05 10.52 21.18
CA ASN A 69 7.50 10.29 21.21
C ASN A 69 8.33 11.56 20.93
N SER A 70 7.78 12.52 20.20
CA SER A 70 8.47 13.75 19.83
C SER A 70 8.65 14.72 21.00
N CYS A 71 8.01 14.48 22.15
CA CYS A 71 8.13 15.36 23.31
C CYS A 71 8.25 14.59 24.63
N SER A 72 9.36 14.79 25.33
CA SER A 72 9.69 14.06 26.55
C SER A 72 8.96 14.56 27.82
N ASN A 73 8.53 15.82 27.86
CA ASN A 73 7.93 16.48 29.06
C ASN A 73 6.67 17.32 28.71
N CYS A 74 5.91 16.93 27.69
CA CYS A 74 4.72 17.68 27.28
C CYS A 74 3.48 17.31 28.11
N GLN A 75 2.60 18.29 28.30
CA GLN A 75 1.23 18.04 28.75
C GLN A 75 0.42 17.38 27.61
N LEU A 76 -0.63 16.63 27.97
CA LEU A 76 -1.52 15.97 27.01
C LEU A 76 -2.09 16.92 25.95
N LEU A 77 -2.31 18.20 26.32
CA LEU A 77 -2.81 19.23 25.40
C LEU A 77 -1.85 19.51 24.23
N GLU A 78 -0.53 19.52 24.48
CA GLU A 78 0.49 19.79 23.45
C GLU A 78 0.65 18.59 22.50
N ILE A 79 0.54 17.37 23.03
CA ILE A 79 0.47 16.14 22.23
C ILE A 79 -0.79 16.16 21.34
N GLY A 80 -1.92 16.62 21.88
CA GLY A 80 -3.16 16.77 21.13
C GLY A 80 -3.04 17.77 19.97
N LYS A 81 -2.44 18.95 20.20
CA LYS A 81 -2.23 19.96 19.16
C LYS A 81 -1.37 19.45 18.01
N THR A 82 -0.25 18.82 18.33
CA THR A 82 0.68 18.28 17.33
C THR A 82 0.04 17.14 16.52
N ALA A 83 -0.69 16.24 17.18
CA ALA A 83 -1.43 15.18 16.49
C ALA A 83 -2.52 15.73 15.56
N ILE A 84 -3.33 16.69 16.03
CA ILE A 84 -4.39 17.32 15.22
C ILE A 84 -3.78 18.06 14.02
N LEU A 85 -2.65 18.75 14.20
CA LEU A 85 -1.96 19.44 13.11
C LEU A 85 -1.50 18.44 12.03
N LEU A 86 -0.85 17.35 12.42
CA LEU A 86 -0.39 16.31 11.49
C LEU A 86 -1.55 15.67 10.73
N ILE A 87 -2.62 15.31 11.45
CA ILE A 87 -3.83 14.75 10.88
C ILE A 87 -4.47 15.75 9.90
N GLY A 88 -4.58 17.02 10.28
CA GLY A 88 -5.12 18.08 9.44
C GLY A 88 -4.33 18.27 8.15
N ILE A 89 -3.00 18.35 8.25
CA ILE A 89 -2.10 18.45 7.09
C ILE A 89 -2.27 17.26 6.16
N TYR A 90 -2.32 16.03 6.70
CA TYR A 90 -2.55 14.83 5.90
C TYR A 90 -3.89 14.87 5.15
N PHE A 91 -4.98 15.18 5.83
CA PHE A 91 -6.28 15.25 5.19
C PHE A 91 -6.37 16.38 4.16
N LEU A 92 -5.69 17.52 4.38
CA LEU A 92 -5.57 18.58 3.38
C LEU A 92 -4.80 18.08 2.14
N ILE A 93 -3.60 17.53 2.32
CA ILE A 93 -2.78 16.99 1.23
C ILE A 93 -3.61 16.01 0.41
N ILE A 94 -4.26 15.05 1.06
CA ILE A 94 -4.96 14.03 0.30
C ILE A 94 -6.30 14.53 -0.30
N THR A 95 -6.90 15.57 0.26
CA THR A 95 -8.10 16.17 -0.34
C THR A 95 -7.76 16.96 -1.60
N PHE A 96 -6.64 17.71 -1.59
CA PHE A 96 -6.28 18.61 -2.68
C PHE A 96 -5.32 18.01 -3.71
N LEU A 97 -4.40 17.14 -3.32
CA LEU A 97 -3.39 16.52 -4.19
C LEU A 97 -3.77 15.09 -4.62
N ARG A 98 -5.05 14.71 -4.50
CA ARG A 98 -5.49 13.37 -4.87
C ARG A 98 -5.31 13.13 -6.37
N PRO A 99 -4.65 12.05 -6.79
CA PRO A 99 -4.71 11.58 -8.16
C PRO A 99 -6.16 11.26 -8.56
N ARG A 100 -6.49 11.47 -9.83
CA ARG A 100 -7.76 11.02 -10.39
C ARG A 100 -7.83 9.49 -10.31
N HIS A 101 -8.97 8.94 -9.87
CA HIS A 101 -9.18 7.50 -9.79
C HIS A 101 -8.94 6.85 -11.17
N ARG A 102 -8.18 5.74 -11.22
CA ARG A 102 -7.72 5.08 -12.45
C ARG A 102 -6.75 5.94 -13.28
N GLY A 103 -6.01 6.81 -12.60
CA GLY A 103 -4.96 7.64 -13.16
C GLY A 103 -3.63 6.88 -13.23
N ILE A 104 -2.55 7.55 -12.81
CA ILE A 104 -1.17 7.05 -12.90
C ILE A 104 -0.97 5.74 -12.11
N THR A 105 -1.72 5.51 -11.03
CA THR A 105 -1.64 4.27 -10.23
C THR A 105 -2.14 3.03 -10.98
N HIS A 106 -2.92 3.21 -12.06
CA HIS A 106 -3.36 2.10 -12.91
C HIS A 106 -2.53 2.03 -14.20
N SER A 107 -1.23 2.33 -14.12
CA SER A 107 -0.28 2.22 -15.22
C SER A 107 0.75 1.12 -14.96
N LEU A 108 1.18 0.45 -16.04
CA LEU A 108 2.29 -0.51 -16.00
C LEU A 108 3.60 0.17 -15.58
N PHE A 109 3.76 1.45 -15.92
CA PHE A 109 4.88 2.27 -15.46
C PHE A 109 4.98 2.32 -13.93
N PHE A 110 3.84 2.49 -13.24
CA PHE A 110 3.83 2.53 -11.78
C PHE A 110 4.12 1.15 -11.16
N VAL A 111 3.74 0.05 -11.81
CA VAL A 111 4.13 -1.31 -11.39
C VAL A 111 5.65 -1.46 -11.39
N VAL A 112 6.32 -0.98 -12.44
CA VAL A 112 7.79 -1.05 -12.56
C VAL A 112 8.46 -0.18 -11.51
N ILE A 113 7.99 1.05 -11.31
CA ILE A 113 8.52 1.94 -10.26
C ILE A 113 8.36 1.29 -8.88
N TYR A 114 7.16 0.79 -8.58
CA TYR A 114 6.87 0.13 -7.32
C TYR A 114 7.79 -1.06 -7.09
N GLY A 115 7.93 -1.94 -8.08
CA GLY A 115 8.85 -3.07 -8.04
C GLY A 115 10.32 -2.67 -7.85
N ALA A 116 10.77 -1.63 -8.57
CA ALA A 116 12.14 -1.13 -8.45
C ALA A 116 12.42 -0.58 -7.05
N ILE A 117 11.49 0.18 -6.46
CA ILE A 117 11.60 0.68 -5.09
C ILE A 117 11.69 -0.50 -4.10
N LEU A 118 10.85 -1.52 -4.24
CA LEU A 118 10.89 -2.70 -3.37
C LEU A 118 12.20 -3.48 -3.51
N TYR A 119 12.74 -3.59 -4.73
CA TYR A 119 14.02 -4.24 -4.97
C TYR A 119 15.17 -3.49 -4.32
N LEU A 120 15.21 -2.17 -4.45
CA LEU A 120 16.27 -1.32 -3.90
C LEU A 120 16.24 -1.24 -2.37
N LEU A 121 15.04 -1.24 -1.76
CA LEU A 121 14.90 -1.09 -0.31
C LEU A 121 14.95 -2.41 0.46
N PHE A 122 14.56 -3.52 -0.18
CA PHE A 122 14.41 -4.81 0.51
C PHE A 122 15.17 -5.91 -0.22
N ASN A 123 14.49 -6.69 -1.06
CA ASN A 123 15.08 -7.81 -1.77
C ASN A 123 14.24 -8.18 -3.00
N PHE A 124 14.83 -9.03 -3.84
CA PHE A 124 14.21 -9.52 -5.07
C PHE A 124 12.90 -10.26 -4.87
N ASN A 125 12.80 -11.12 -3.84
CA ASN A 125 11.60 -11.91 -3.59
C ASN A 125 10.41 -11.02 -3.20
N LEU A 126 10.66 -9.98 -2.39
CA LEU A 126 9.66 -9.00 -1.99
C LEU A 126 9.25 -8.12 -3.17
N ALA A 127 10.20 -7.71 -4.01
CA ALA A 127 9.91 -6.99 -5.24
C ALA A 127 8.98 -7.78 -6.17
N ILE A 128 9.28 -9.06 -6.41
CA ILE A 128 8.45 -9.93 -7.24
C ILE A 128 7.06 -10.13 -6.64
N ALA A 129 6.97 -10.42 -5.34
CA ALA A 129 5.69 -10.58 -4.67
C ALA A 129 4.84 -9.30 -4.78
N GLY A 130 5.46 -8.13 -4.59
CA GLY A 130 4.81 -6.84 -4.77
C GLY A 130 4.34 -6.59 -6.20
N ILE A 131 5.19 -6.85 -7.20
CA ILE A 131 4.86 -6.72 -8.63
C ILE A 131 3.69 -7.63 -9.00
N ILE A 132 3.71 -8.91 -8.59
CA ILE A 132 2.64 -9.87 -8.90
C ILE A 132 1.34 -9.42 -8.26
N GLY A 133 1.38 -9.01 -6.97
CA GLY A 133 0.23 -8.47 -6.28
C GLY A 133 -0.35 -7.28 -7.03
N TYR A 134 0.47 -6.26 -7.29
CA TYR A 134 0.06 -5.04 -7.99
C TYR A 134 -0.49 -5.35 -9.40
N ALA A 135 0.25 -6.09 -10.22
CA ALA A 135 -0.13 -6.42 -11.59
C ALA A 135 -1.42 -7.26 -11.65
N SER A 136 -1.63 -8.17 -10.70
CA SER A 136 -2.86 -8.98 -10.63
C SER A 136 -4.12 -8.12 -10.57
N HIS A 137 -4.04 -6.97 -9.89
CA HIS A 137 -5.13 -6.03 -9.81
C HIS A 137 -5.42 -5.36 -11.16
N LEU A 138 -4.41 -4.84 -11.86
CA LEU A 138 -4.63 -4.22 -13.17
C LEU A 138 -5.21 -5.23 -14.18
N ILE A 139 -4.74 -6.48 -14.12
CA ILE A 139 -5.24 -7.56 -14.98
C ILE A 139 -6.70 -7.86 -14.66
N ALA A 140 -7.07 -7.94 -13.38
CA ALA A 140 -8.43 -8.19 -12.95
C ALA A 140 -9.40 -7.08 -13.37
N ASP A 141 -8.97 -5.82 -13.26
CA ASP A 141 -9.75 -4.65 -13.65
C ASP A 141 -9.77 -4.40 -15.17
N LYS A 142 -8.96 -5.13 -15.96
CA LYS A 142 -8.81 -5.00 -17.43
C LYS A 142 -8.42 -3.60 -17.91
N GLU A 143 -7.94 -2.74 -17.02
CA GLU A 143 -7.56 -1.36 -17.32
C GLU A 143 -6.04 -1.17 -17.30
N ILE A 144 -5.32 -1.98 -18.08
CA ILE A 144 -3.86 -1.84 -18.21
C ILE A 144 -3.54 -0.65 -19.10
N LYS A 145 -3.06 0.44 -18.50
CA LYS A 145 -2.48 1.58 -19.24
C LYS A 145 -0.96 1.44 -19.30
N LEU A 146 -0.35 1.82 -20.41
CA LEU A 146 1.11 1.84 -20.53
C LEU A 146 1.71 3.00 -19.71
N ILE A 147 1.04 4.15 -19.68
CA ILE A 147 1.40 5.38 -18.96
C ILE A 147 0.13 5.98 -18.35
#